data_AF-A0A2G6P5N2-F1
#
_entry.id   AF-A0A2G6P5N2-F1
#
_cell.length_a   1.000
_cell.length_b   1.000
_cell.length_c   1.000
_cell.angle_alpha   90.00
_cell.angle_beta   90.00
_cell.angle_gamma   90.00
#
_symmetry.space_group_name_H-M   'P 1'
#
loop_
_entity.id
_entity.type
_entity.pdbx_description
1 polymer ?
#
loop_
_entity_poly.entity_id
_entity_poly.type
_entity_poly.pdbx_seq_one_letter_code
_entity_poly.pdbx_strand_id
1 'polypeptide(L)' 'MLIKRLILAVISIIFGIVTTFVIIWAIKTDYYTYGFGYTFFTALSLACFIGIWLDKFMGTNLLPE' A
#
# COMPACT_ATOMS: atom_id res chain seq x y z
N MET A 1 20.18 6.74 -2.83
CA MET A 1 18.89 7.30 -2.40
C MET A 1 17.74 6.85 -3.32
N LEU A 2 17.82 7.11 -4.63
CA LEU A 2 16.72 6.82 -5.58
C LEU A 2 16.32 5.33 -5.63
N ILE A 3 17.28 4.41 -5.71
CA ILE A 3 17.02 2.96 -5.73
C ILE A 3 16.28 2.50 -4.46
N LYS A 4 16.67 2.98 -3.28
CA LYS A 4 16.00 2.63 -2.01
C LYS A 4 14.55 3.14 -1.98
N ARG A 5 14.32 4.36 -2.47
CA ARG A 5 12.97 4.95 -2.59
C ARG A 5 12.09 4.18 -3.57
N LEU A 6 12.66 3.74 -4.70
CA LEU A 6 11.96 2.93 -5.68
C LEU A 6 11.55 1.57 -5.09
N ILE A 7 12.48 0.91 -4.40
CA ILE A 7 12.21 -0.37 -3.72
C ILE A 7 11.10 -0.20 -2.68
N LEU A 8 11.17 0.85 -1.85
CA LEU A 8 10.15 1.16 -0.86
C LEU A 8 8.77 1.37 -1.52
N ALA A 9 8.71 2.14 -2.60
CA ALA A 9 7.46 2.39 -3.33
C ALA A 9 6.88 1.10 -3.94
N VAL A 10 7.72 0.24 -4.51
CA VAL A 10 7.26 -1.05 -5.07
C VAL A 10 6.73 -1.96 -3.96
N ILE A 11 7.45 -2.09 -2.85
CA ILE A 11 7.02 -2.90 -1.70
C ILE A 11 5.70 -2.38 -1.14
N SER A 12 5.57 -1.06 -1.02
CA SER A 12 4.38 -0.46 -0.44
C SER A 12 3.13 -0.64 -1.30
N ILE A 13 3.27 -0.48 -2.62
CA ILE A 13 2.18 -0.73 -3.59
C ILE A 13 1.76 -2.20 -3.56
N ILE A 14 2.71 -3.14 -3.61
CA ILE A 14 2.41 -4.58 -3.56
C ILE A 14 1.68 -4.91 -2.27
N PHE A 15 2.16 -4.41 -1.13
CA PHE A 15 1.52 -4.63 0.16
C PHE A 15 0.09 -4.08 0.19
N GLY A 16 -0.13 -2.86 -0.31
CA GLY A 16 -1.46 -2.23 -0.35
C GLY A 16 -2.45 -3.04 -1.19
N ILE A 17 -2.04 -3.51 -2.37
CA ILE A 17 -2.90 -4.34 -3.24
C ILE A 17 -3.22 -5.68 -2.56
N VAL A 18 -2.21 -6.41 -2.09
CA VAL A 18 -2.39 -7.73 -1.46
C VAL A 18 -3.30 -7.62 -0.24
N THR A 19 -3.06 -6.63 0.62
CA THR A 19 -3.85 -6.43 1.85
C THR A 19 -5.30 -6.11 1.53
N THR A 20 -5.56 -5.29 0.49
CA THR A 20 -6.94 -5.01 0.06
C THR A 20 -7.66 -6.28 -0.38
N PHE A 21 -7.03 -7.15 -1.17
CA PHE A 21 -7.63 -8.43 -1.56
C PHE A 21 -7.86 -9.36 -0.36
N VAL A 22 -6.94 -9.39 0.60
CA VAL A 22 -7.12 -10.14 1.85
C VAL A 22 -8.31 -9.59 2.67
N ILE A 23 -8.47 -8.27 2.74
CA ILE A 23 -9.61 -7.63 3.42
C ILE A 23 -10.92 -8.00 2.73
N ILE A 24 -10.99 -7.86 1.40
CA ILE A 24 -12.15 -8.24 0.58
C ILE A 24 -12.55 -9.69 0.84
N TRP A 25 -11.56 -10.60 0.85
CA TRP A 25 -11.79 -12.00 1.16
C TRP A 25 -12.27 -12.22 2.61
N ALA A 26 -11.67 -11.53 3.58
CA ALA A 26 -12.02 -11.65 5.00
C ALA A 26 -13.45 -11.18 5.30
N ILE A 27 -13.93 -10.14 4.62
CA ILE A 27 -15.31 -9.65 4.75
C ILE A 27 -16.32 -10.43 3.89
N LYS A 28 -15.88 -11.52 3.23
CA LYS A 28 -16.70 -12.40 2.38
C LYS A 28 -17.41 -11.66 1.24
N THR A 29 -16.75 -10.66 0.66
CA THR A 29 -17.20 -9.99 -0.57
C THR A 29 -16.26 -10.32 -1.72
N ASP A 30 -16.66 -9.99 -2.93
CA ASP A 30 -15.82 -10.06 -4.12
C ASP A 30 -15.48 -8.65 -4.66
N TYR A 31 -14.51 -8.60 -5.57
CA TYR A 31 -14.03 -7.37 -6.20
C TYR A 31 -15.13 -6.62 -6.99
N TYR A 32 -16.05 -7.34 -7.63
CA TYR A 32 -17.11 -6.71 -8.42
C TYR A 32 -18.14 -6.04 -7.52
N THR A 33 -18.48 -6.68 -6.39
CA THR A 33 -19.40 -6.11 -5.39
C THR A 33 -18.75 -4.97 -4.60
N TYR A 34 -17.47 -5.12 -4.23
CA TYR A 34 -16.73 -4.07 -3.51
C TYR A 34 -16.46 -2.84 -4.37
N GLY A 35 -16.28 -3.05 -5.68
CA GLY A 35 -16.13 -1.99 -6.67
C GLY A 35 -14.69 -1.54 -6.88
N PHE A 36 -14.36 -1.20 -8.12
CA PHE A 36 -13.01 -0.78 -8.50
C PHE A 36 -12.54 0.48 -7.76
N GLY A 37 -13.40 1.51 -7.67
CA GLY A 37 -13.05 2.77 -7.00
C GLY A 37 -12.64 2.53 -5.55
N TYR A 38 -13.46 1.79 -4.79
CA TYR A 38 -13.13 1.43 -3.41
C TYR A 38 -11.87 0.57 -3.32
N THR A 39 -11.72 -0.45 -4.18
CA THR A 39 -10.51 -1.29 -4.22
C THR A 39 -9.26 -0.45 -4.42
N PHE A 40 -9.28 0.48 -5.38
CA PHE A 40 -8.16 1.34 -5.70
C PHE A 40 -7.81 2.29 -4.54
N PHE A 41 -8.80 2.99 -3.98
CA PHE A 41 -8.55 3.93 -2.87
C PHE A 41 -8.14 3.22 -1.57
N THR A 42 -8.69 2.04 -1.28
CA THR A 42 -8.27 1.22 -0.13
C THR A 42 -6.83 0.73 -0.31
N ALA A 43 -6.48 0.19 -1.48
CA ALA A 43 -5.11 -0.25 -1.76
C ALA A 43 -4.11 0.91 -1.72
N LEU A 44 -4.46 2.07 -2.29
CA LEU A 44 -3.62 3.26 -2.28
C LEU A 44 -3.38 3.76 -0.84
N SER A 45 -4.44 3.80 -0.03
CA SER A 45 -4.35 4.26 1.37
C SER A 45 -3.44 3.34 2.20
N LEU A 46 -3.55 2.02 2.01
CA LEU A 46 -2.68 1.03 2.66
C LEU A 46 -1.24 1.11 2.15
N ALA A 47 -1.04 1.34 0.85
CA ALA A 47 0.28 1.54 0.27
C ALA A 47 0.95 2.81 0.81
N CYS A 48 0.22 3.91 0.96
CA CYS A 48 0.75 5.12 1.59
C CYS A 48 1.11 4.88 3.05
N PHE A 49 0.23 4.23 3.82
CA PHE A 49 0.48 3.90 5.22
C PHE A 49 1.76 3.10 5.41
N ILE A 50 1.91 1.98 4.68
CA ILE A 50 3.11 1.14 4.82
C ILE A 50 4.35 1.83 4.25
N GLY A 51 4.22 2.65 3.20
CA GLY A 51 5.32 3.42 2.63
C GLY A 51 5.90 4.41 3.65
N ILE A 52 5.03 5.15 4.35
CA ILE A 52 5.43 6.06 5.42
C ILE A 52 6.08 5.29 6.59
N TRP A 53 5.49 4.16 6.97
CA TRP A 53 6.03 3.34 8.05
C TRP A 53 7.41 2.76 7.70
N LEU A 54 7.60 2.23 6.49
CA LEU A 54 8.87 1.69 6.01
C LEU A 54 9.93 2.77 5.82
N ASP A 55 9.55 4.02 5.49
CA ASP A 55 10.51 5.12 5.32
C ASP A 55 11.30 5.36 6.60
N LYS A 56 10.63 5.25 7.75
CA LYS A 56 11.25 5.35 9.08
C LYS A 56 12.37 4.33 9.31
N PHE A 57 12.24 3.11 8.77
CA PHE A 57 13.23 2.04 8.96
C PHE A 57 14.29 2.03 7.86
N MET A 58 13.91 2.37 6.62
CA MET A 58 14.81 2.34 5.48
C MET A 58 15.67 3.60 5.34
N GLY A 59 15.38 4.64 6.13
CA GLY A 59 16.12 5.90 6.16
C GLY A 59 16.14 6.55 4.78
N THR A 60 15.00 6.54 4.07
CA THR A 60 14.94 7.09 2.70
C THR A 60 14.64 8.59 2.68
N ASN A 61 14.37 9.18 3.85
CA ASN A 61 14.04 10.58 4.08
C ASN A 61 13.00 11.07 3.07
N LEU A 62 11.95 10.25 2.90
CA LEU A 62 10.86 10.52 1.97
C LEU A 62 9.96 11.62 2.53
N LEU A 63 9.77 11.61 3.85
CA LEU A 63 9.24 12.73 4.62
C LEU A 63 10.38 13.57 5.25
N PRO A 64 10.20 14.89 5.38
CA PRO A 64 11.09 15.72 6.20
C PRO A 64 11.02 15.30 7.67
N GLU A 65 12.14 15.47 8.39
CA GLU A 65 12.25 15.21 9.83
C GLU A 65 11.41 16.18 10.68
#